data_AF-A0A0R3PRX2-F1
#
_entry.id   AF-A0A0R3PRX2-F1
#
_cell.length_a   1.000
_cell.length_b   1.000
_cell.length_c   1.000
_cell.angle_alpha   90.00
_cell.angle_beta   90.00
_cell.angle_gamma   90.00
#
_symmetry.space_group_name_H-M   'P 1'
#
loop_
_entity.id
_entity.type
_entity.pdbx_description
1 polymer ?
#
loop_
_entity_poly.entity_id
_entity_poly.type
_entity_poly.pdbx_seq_one_letter_code
_entity_poly.pdbx_strand_id
1 'polypeptide(L)'
;MWYTNIILNKKSLFLKEFLAVNDQAYSMNSEKLFLGHIFYGENVVIFYEHSFGLYPYFEKHNKNQPVNGGLPQNTDLKAHLVEVEKNITKLIPNENFTGFAVIDIEEWRPLFEQHFKNVKQVYQEASIDRVRANHPNLNDAETRQRAENEFNEAAKKFIVETMKTAKRMRPKALWGIYGIPFCNYNAGEKDGDYSCSARYKGFNEKEIKVNGNIIREEKSKVRLEKAYIEAILMESLRLVKKYNPSLLVYPYSKFEYDPLKKLDSFYSSFCSKFILLFQSDRCSTIDQPADLGIDGLILWSSSANMTKRCEKIKDYIETDLGP
;
A
#
# COMPACT_ATOMS: atom_id res chain seq x y z
N MET A 1 -13.99 11.00 9.62
CA MET A 1 -12.75 10.94 8.81
C MET A 1 -13.15 10.25 7.52
N TRP A 2 -13.20 10.98 6.40
CA TRP A 2 -13.80 10.53 5.13
C TRP A 2 -12.69 10.24 4.13
N TYR A 3 -12.53 9.00 3.70
CA TYR A 3 -11.60 8.63 2.63
C TYR A 3 -12.42 8.07 1.47
N THR A 4 -11.98 8.31 0.24
CA THR A 4 -12.61 7.76 -0.96
C THR A 4 -11.57 6.92 -1.69
N ASN A 5 -11.89 5.65 -1.94
CA ASN A 5 -11.12 4.80 -2.84
C ASN A 5 -11.94 4.60 -4.11
N ILE A 6 -11.33 4.82 -5.28
CA ILE A 6 -11.94 4.51 -6.58
C ILE A 6 -11.19 3.32 -7.16
N ILE A 7 -11.90 2.27 -7.55
CA ILE A 7 -11.28 1.12 -8.21
C ILE A 7 -11.55 1.22 -9.71
N LEU A 8 -10.50 1.22 -10.50
CA LEU A 8 -10.58 1.07 -11.95
C LEU A 8 -10.25 -0.38 -12.30
N ASN A 9 -11.06 -1.07 -13.10
CA ASN A 9 -10.83 -2.47 -13.47
C ASN A 9 -10.75 -2.64 -15.00
N LYS A 10 -9.81 -3.45 -15.47
CA LYS A 10 -9.60 -3.76 -16.89
C LYS A 10 -10.84 -4.33 -17.59
N LYS A 11 -11.75 -4.98 -16.86
CA LYS A 11 -13.02 -5.50 -17.41
C LYS A 11 -14.12 -4.44 -17.56
N SER A 12 -13.96 -3.26 -16.96
CA SER A 12 -14.87 -2.13 -17.10
C SER A 12 -14.15 -1.00 -17.84
N LEU A 13 -14.12 -1.08 -19.18
CA LEU A 13 -13.58 -0.01 -20.04
C LEU A 13 -14.48 1.24 -20.07
N PHE A 14 -15.36 1.39 -19.09
CA PHE A 14 -16.21 2.54 -18.85
C PHE A 14 -16.09 2.89 -17.37
N LEU A 15 -15.71 4.13 -17.10
CA LEU A 15 -15.68 4.74 -15.79
C LEU A 15 -17.12 5.04 -15.32
N LYS A 16 -17.95 3.99 -15.21
CA LYS A 16 -19.37 4.11 -14.88
C LYS A 16 -19.80 3.49 -13.56
N GLU A 17 -18.92 2.77 -12.88
CA GLU A 17 -19.21 2.23 -11.55
C GLU A 17 -17.93 2.34 -10.72
N PHE A 18 -18.04 2.48 -9.39
CA PHE A 18 -16.94 2.64 -8.39
C PHE A 18 -16.66 4.05 -7.86
N LEU A 19 -17.67 4.92 -7.81
CA LEU A 19 -18.10 5.35 -6.48
C LEU A 19 -19.16 4.34 -6.05
N ALA A 20 -19.28 4.00 -4.76
CA ALA A 20 -20.46 3.28 -4.29
C ALA A 20 -21.72 4.20 -4.35
N VAL A 21 -21.95 4.92 -5.46
CA VAL A 21 -23.15 5.72 -5.72
C VAL A 21 -24.13 4.77 -6.41
N ASN A 22 -25.14 4.38 -5.66
CA ASN A 22 -26.18 3.47 -6.12
C ASN A 22 -26.94 4.13 -7.28
N ASP A 23 -26.93 3.50 -8.45
CA ASP A 23 -27.61 3.98 -9.65
C ASP A 23 -29.10 3.63 -9.57
N GLN A 24 -29.86 4.45 -8.83
CA GLN A 24 -31.31 4.58 -9.00
C GLN A 24 -31.71 6.02 -8.70
N ALA A 25 -31.63 6.89 -9.70
CA ALA A 25 -32.68 7.86 -10.01
C ALA A 25 -32.20 8.82 -11.10
N TYR A 26 -32.70 8.61 -12.32
CA TYR A 26 -32.96 9.74 -13.20
C TYR A 26 -33.86 10.73 -12.46
N SER A 27 -33.46 12.00 -12.45
CA SER A 27 -34.24 13.16 -11.99
C SER A 27 -34.50 13.21 -10.48
N MET A 28 -33.77 14.07 -9.76
CA MET A 28 -34.32 15.09 -8.83
C MET A 28 -33.22 15.70 -7.95
N ASN A 29 -33.18 17.04 -7.94
CA ASN A 29 -32.69 17.99 -6.92
C ASN A 29 -31.49 17.62 -6.02
N SER A 30 -30.48 18.48 -6.12
CA SER A 30 -29.11 18.47 -5.57
C SER A 30 -28.95 18.54 -4.03
N GLU A 31 -29.86 17.99 -3.23
CA GLU A 31 -29.75 18.06 -1.75
C GLU A 31 -29.64 16.71 -1.02
N LYS A 32 -29.47 15.57 -1.73
CA LYS A 32 -29.41 14.23 -1.11
C LYS A 32 -28.21 13.34 -1.49
N LEU A 33 -27.12 13.90 -2.03
CA LEU A 33 -26.02 13.14 -2.62
C LEU A 33 -25.04 12.44 -1.64
N PHE A 34 -25.23 12.50 -0.32
CA PHE A 34 -24.23 12.00 0.64
C PHE A 34 -24.76 11.10 1.78
N LEU A 35 -26.01 10.64 1.73
CA LEU A 35 -26.55 9.74 2.77
C LEU A 35 -26.39 8.27 2.36
N GLY A 36 -25.40 7.57 2.93
CA GLY A 36 -25.35 6.10 2.90
C GLY A 36 -23.98 5.43 2.72
N HIS A 37 -22.90 6.17 2.47
CA HIS A 37 -21.60 5.56 2.21
C HIS A 37 -20.85 5.24 3.51
N ILE A 38 -20.54 3.96 3.72
CA ILE A 38 -19.75 3.48 4.85
C ILE A 38 -18.32 3.22 4.35
N PHE A 39 -17.33 3.75 5.07
CA PHE A 39 -15.91 3.63 4.75
C PHE A 39 -15.41 2.16 4.68
N TYR A 40 -16.08 1.28 5.42
CA TYR A 40 -16.03 -0.17 5.26
C TYR A 40 -17.18 -0.56 4.33
N GLY A 41 -16.89 -0.69 3.05
CA GLY A 41 -17.89 -0.97 2.02
C GLY A 41 -17.90 -2.43 1.60
N GLU A 42 -18.90 -2.80 0.79
CA GLU A 42 -19.00 -4.12 0.16
C GLU A 42 -17.85 -4.41 -0.82
N ASN A 43 -17.06 -3.40 -1.21
CA ASN A 43 -16.05 -3.48 -2.27
C ASN A 43 -14.60 -3.30 -1.81
N VAL A 44 -14.32 -2.46 -0.80
CA VAL A 44 -12.95 -2.20 -0.29
C VAL A 44 -12.97 -2.01 1.21
N VAL A 45 -12.03 -2.66 1.90
CA VAL A 45 -11.72 -2.46 3.31
C VAL A 45 -10.21 -2.29 3.48
N ILE A 46 -9.79 -1.23 4.17
CA ILE A 46 -8.38 -0.99 4.51
C ILE A 46 -8.21 -1.15 6.02
N PHE A 47 -7.18 -1.91 6.39
CA PHE A 47 -6.75 -2.15 7.76
C PHE A 47 -5.49 -1.34 8.04
N TYR A 48 -5.66 -0.20 8.71
CA TYR A 48 -4.54 0.65 9.11
C TYR A 48 -3.75 0.05 10.26
N GLU A 49 -2.43 0.19 10.19
CA GLU A 49 -1.45 -0.38 11.10
C GLU A 49 -1.72 -0.14 12.59
N HIS A 50 -2.16 1.06 12.99
CA HIS A 50 -2.43 1.38 14.41
C HIS A 50 -3.77 0.83 14.92
N SER A 51 -4.59 0.23 14.05
CA SER A 51 -5.92 -0.28 14.39
C SER A 51 -6.15 -1.71 13.90
N PHE A 52 -5.07 -2.43 13.56
CA PHE A 52 -5.14 -3.78 13.04
C PHE A 52 -4.17 -4.73 13.74
N GLY A 53 -4.73 -5.55 14.62
CA GLY A 53 -3.98 -6.40 15.53
C GLY A 53 -3.18 -5.61 16.55
N LEU A 54 -2.22 -6.28 17.18
CA LEU A 54 -1.22 -5.66 18.04
C LEU A 54 0.06 -5.36 17.24
N TYR A 55 -0.02 -4.39 16.33
CA TYR A 55 1.11 -4.01 15.49
C TYR A 55 2.22 -3.32 16.31
N PRO A 56 3.49 -3.78 16.24
CA PRO A 56 4.58 -3.19 16.99
C PRO A 56 5.17 -1.97 16.32
N TYR A 57 5.33 -0.88 17.07
CA TYR A 57 5.96 0.33 16.57
C TYR A 57 6.51 1.21 17.69
N PHE A 58 7.29 2.23 17.32
CA PHE A 58 7.76 3.25 18.24
C PHE A 58 6.98 4.54 18.01
N GLU A 59 6.28 5.02 19.05
CA GLU A 59 5.48 6.25 18.94
C GLU A 59 6.36 7.41 18.47
N LYS A 60 6.00 8.03 17.35
CA LYS A 60 6.78 9.09 16.69
C LYS A 60 8.25 8.72 16.45
N HIS A 61 8.53 7.44 16.20
CA HIS A 61 9.88 6.89 16.04
C HIS A 61 10.79 7.10 17.26
N ASN A 62 10.21 7.23 18.47
CA ASN A 62 10.96 7.35 19.71
C ASN A 62 11.20 5.97 20.34
N LYS A 63 12.47 5.54 20.41
CA LYS A 63 12.89 4.25 20.97
C LYS A 63 12.39 4.00 22.40
N ASN A 64 12.17 5.07 23.16
CA ASN A 64 11.73 4.99 24.56
C ASN A 64 10.21 4.88 24.71
N GLN A 65 9.46 4.88 23.61
CA GLN A 65 7.99 4.76 23.59
C GLN A 65 7.56 3.57 22.72
N PRO A 66 7.94 2.33 23.09
CA PRO A 66 7.52 1.15 22.35
C PRO A 66 6.03 0.86 22.59
N VAL A 67 5.30 0.62 21.51
CA VAL A 67 3.93 0.09 21.52
C VAL A 67 3.98 -1.36 21.03
N ASN A 68 3.26 -2.25 21.71
CA ASN A 68 3.26 -3.70 21.45
C ASN A 68 4.68 -4.30 21.37
N GLY A 69 5.62 -3.77 22.17
CA GLY A 69 7.02 -4.21 22.21
C GLY A 69 7.96 -3.53 21.21
N GLY A 70 7.45 -2.64 20.34
CA GLY A 70 8.21 -1.77 19.42
C GLY A 70 8.87 -2.46 18.23
N LEU A 71 9.24 -3.73 18.37
CA LEU A 71 9.89 -4.54 17.35
C LEU A 71 9.05 -5.81 17.06
N PRO A 72 9.04 -6.31 15.81
CA PRO A 72 8.41 -7.58 15.46
C PRO A 72 8.88 -8.75 16.33
N GLN A 73 10.17 -8.83 16.62
CA GLN A 73 10.77 -9.89 17.46
C GLN A 73 10.43 -9.78 18.95
N ASN A 74 9.82 -8.67 19.39
CA ASN A 74 9.34 -8.47 20.76
C ASN A 74 7.82 -8.65 20.89
N THR A 75 7.10 -8.81 19.78
CA THR A 75 5.64 -8.86 19.79
C THR A 75 5.13 -10.23 20.22
N ASP A 76 4.11 -10.26 21.07
CA ASP A 76 3.31 -11.48 21.25
C ASP A 76 2.48 -11.72 19.99
N LEU A 77 3.03 -12.53 19.08
CA LEU A 77 2.38 -12.84 17.81
C LEU A 77 1.03 -13.53 18.00
N LYS A 78 0.85 -14.34 19.05
CA LYS A 78 -0.43 -15.03 19.27
C LYS A 78 -1.50 -14.01 19.67
N ALA A 79 -1.16 -13.10 20.58
CA ALA A 79 -2.07 -12.02 20.98
C ALA A 79 -2.38 -11.08 19.80
N HIS A 80 -1.38 -10.76 18.97
CA HIS A 80 -1.58 -9.99 17.73
C HIS A 80 -2.62 -10.65 16.82
N LEU A 81 -2.50 -11.96 16.54
CA LEU A 81 -3.41 -12.67 15.65
C LEU A 81 -4.83 -12.76 16.22
N VAL A 82 -4.99 -12.93 17.54
CA VAL A 82 -6.31 -12.89 18.19
C VAL A 82 -7.00 -11.54 17.95
N GLU A 83 -6.24 -10.44 18.03
CA GLU A 83 -6.79 -9.11 17.78
C GLU A 83 -7.07 -8.87 16.29
N VAL A 84 -6.23 -9.37 15.39
CA VAL A 84 -6.50 -9.40 13.95
C VAL A 84 -7.84 -10.07 13.66
N GLU A 85 -8.12 -11.23 14.25
CA GLU A 85 -9.38 -11.94 14.02
C GLU A 85 -10.61 -11.10 14.43
N LYS A 86 -10.53 -10.42 15.58
CA LYS A 86 -11.60 -9.50 16.01
C LYS A 86 -11.75 -8.33 15.05
N ASN A 87 -10.66 -7.73 14.61
CA ASN A 87 -10.69 -6.58 13.71
C ASN A 87 -11.28 -6.97 12.34
N ILE A 88 -10.92 -8.12 11.78
CA ILE A 88 -11.51 -8.64 10.54
C ILE A 88 -13.00 -8.89 10.71
N THR A 89 -13.41 -9.53 11.81
CA THR A 89 -14.83 -9.80 12.09
C THR A 89 -15.64 -8.52 12.16
N LYS A 90 -15.08 -7.49 12.80
CA LYS A 90 -15.72 -6.18 12.94
C LYS A 90 -15.84 -5.43 11.62
N LEU A 91 -14.77 -5.41 10.82
CA LEU A 91 -14.68 -4.56 9.62
C LEU A 91 -15.19 -5.25 8.35
N ILE A 92 -15.16 -6.58 8.31
CA ILE A 92 -15.70 -7.40 7.23
C ILE A 92 -16.65 -8.43 7.86
N PRO A 93 -17.85 -8.03 8.32
CA PRO A 93 -18.78 -8.97 8.95
C PRO A 93 -19.26 -10.07 7.99
N ASN A 94 -19.33 -9.78 6.69
CA ASN A 94 -19.67 -10.78 5.67
C ASN A 94 -18.51 -11.76 5.43
N GLU A 95 -18.68 -13.02 5.83
CA GLU A 95 -17.68 -14.07 5.63
C GLU A 95 -17.42 -14.40 4.16
N ASN A 96 -18.39 -14.13 3.28
CA ASN A 96 -18.32 -14.33 1.84
C ASN A 96 -17.86 -13.08 1.07
N PHE A 97 -17.27 -12.10 1.75
CA PHE A 97 -16.77 -10.88 1.11
C PHE A 97 -15.81 -11.19 -0.04
N THR A 98 -16.11 -10.63 -1.22
CA THR A 98 -15.32 -10.78 -2.46
C THR A 98 -14.59 -9.50 -2.86
N GLY A 99 -14.71 -8.43 -2.07
CA GLY A 99 -14.04 -7.16 -2.32
C GLY A 99 -12.56 -7.17 -1.94
N PHE A 100 -11.92 -6.02 -2.07
CA PHE A 100 -10.53 -5.79 -1.70
C PHE A 100 -10.38 -5.63 -0.20
N ALA A 101 -9.40 -6.33 0.36
CA ALA A 101 -9.04 -6.22 1.77
C ALA A 101 -7.54 -5.90 1.86
N VAL A 102 -7.21 -4.66 2.21
CA VAL A 102 -5.83 -4.16 2.13
C VAL A 102 -5.28 -3.97 3.53
N ILE A 103 -4.16 -4.62 3.82
CA ILE A 103 -3.43 -4.45 5.08
C ILE A 103 -2.34 -3.42 4.86
N ASP A 104 -2.38 -2.36 5.66
CA ASP A 104 -1.41 -1.27 5.61
C ASP A 104 -0.36 -1.46 6.70
N ILE A 105 0.91 -1.56 6.30
CA ILE A 105 2.06 -1.85 7.18
C ILE A 105 3.19 -0.89 6.78
N GLU A 106 3.33 0.19 7.53
CA GLU A 106 4.20 1.31 7.18
C GLU A 106 5.11 1.80 8.30
N GLU A 107 4.95 1.45 9.58
CA GLU A 107 5.85 1.93 10.64
C GLU A 107 7.28 1.41 10.43
N TRP A 108 7.42 0.13 10.11
CA TRP A 108 8.68 -0.51 9.74
C TRP A 108 8.61 -1.15 8.37
N ARG A 109 9.78 -1.33 7.76
CA ARG A 109 9.96 -2.08 6.52
C ARG A 109 10.29 -3.54 6.86
N PRO A 110 9.99 -4.51 6.01
CA PRO A 110 10.28 -5.91 6.33
C PRO A 110 11.78 -6.23 6.47
N LEU A 111 12.65 -5.43 5.86
CA LEU A 111 14.10 -5.61 5.96
C LEU A 111 14.75 -4.57 6.87
N PHE A 112 15.54 -5.07 7.81
CA PHE A 112 16.33 -4.33 8.78
C PHE A 112 17.12 -3.20 8.12
N GLU A 113 17.82 -3.47 7.02
CA GLU A 113 18.66 -2.51 6.31
C GLU A 113 17.91 -1.28 5.76
N GLN A 114 16.62 -1.40 5.44
CA GLN A 114 15.81 -0.33 4.81
C GLN A 114 15.51 0.83 5.78
N HIS A 115 15.86 0.67 7.04
CA HIS A 115 15.73 1.66 8.09
C HIS A 115 16.96 2.56 8.22
N PHE A 116 18.05 2.26 7.50
CA PHE A 116 19.30 3.01 7.62
C PHE A 116 19.14 4.46 7.12
N LYS A 117 19.66 5.42 7.91
CA LYS A 117 19.71 6.86 7.57
C LYS A 117 18.35 7.47 7.18
N ASN A 118 17.27 7.00 7.80
CA ASN A 118 15.96 7.62 7.68
C ASN A 118 15.24 7.62 9.03
N VAL A 119 14.03 8.20 9.08
CA VAL A 119 13.24 8.35 10.32
C VAL A 119 12.98 7.02 11.04
N LYS A 120 13.06 5.90 10.33
CA LYS A 120 12.84 4.57 10.86
C LYS A 120 14.13 3.91 11.39
N GLN A 121 15.25 4.63 11.47
CA GLN A 121 16.52 4.10 12.01
C GLN A 121 16.38 3.53 13.43
N VAL A 122 15.41 4.01 14.19
CA VAL A 122 15.04 3.49 15.52
C VAL A 122 14.87 1.96 15.54
N TYR A 123 14.35 1.34 14.48
CA TYR A 123 14.17 -0.11 14.42
C TYR A 123 15.51 -0.86 14.34
N GLN A 124 16.53 -0.28 13.70
CA GLN A 124 17.89 -0.86 13.71
C GLN A 124 18.52 -0.74 15.09
N GLU A 125 18.45 0.46 15.67
CA GLU A 125 19.06 0.77 16.96
C GLU A 125 18.47 -0.11 18.05
N ALA A 126 17.14 -0.18 18.14
CA ALA A 126 16.47 -0.99 19.14
C ALA A 126 16.75 -2.49 18.96
N SER A 127 16.83 -2.98 17.71
CA SER A 127 17.19 -4.38 17.45
C SER A 127 18.63 -4.69 17.85
N ILE A 128 19.58 -3.78 17.58
CA ILE A 128 20.98 -3.92 17.99
C ILE A 128 21.10 -3.89 19.52
N ASP A 129 20.45 -2.92 20.18
CA ASP A 129 20.48 -2.80 21.64
C ASP A 129 19.91 -4.04 22.33
N ARG A 130 18.82 -4.61 21.78
CA ARG A 130 18.26 -5.89 22.22
C ARG A 130 19.29 -7.02 22.14
N VAL A 131 19.99 -7.15 21.01
CA VAL A 131 20.99 -8.21 20.84
C VAL A 131 22.18 -8.01 21.79
N ARG A 132 22.67 -6.77 21.95
CA ARG A 132 23.75 -6.48 22.91
C ARG A 132 23.36 -6.86 24.33
N ALA A 133 22.14 -6.54 24.75
CA ALA A 133 21.66 -6.87 26.09
C ALA A 133 21.57 -8.38 26.31
N ASN A 134 21.15 -9.14 25.31
CA ASN A 134 20.97 -10.59 25.40
C ASN A 134 22.29 -11.38 25.15
N HIS A 135 23.25 -10.78 24.45
CA HIS A 135 24.50 -11.42 24.02
C HIS A 135 25.70 -10.46 24.17
N PRO A 136 26.08 -10.12 25.41
CA PRO A 136 27.09 -9.09 25.69
C PRO A 136 28.50 -9.45 25.20
N ASN A 137 28.75 -10.72 24.85
CA ASN A 137 30.04 -11.21 24.37
C ASN A 137 30.25 -11.05 22.86
N LEU A 138 29.19 -10.74 22.09
CA LEU A 138 29.32 -10.55 20.64
C LEU A 138 30.01 -9.23 20.35
N ASN A 139 30.88 -9.22 19.34
CA ASN A 139 31.41 -7.96 18.84
C ASN A 139 30.34 -7.18 18.05
N ASP A 140 30.63 -5.94 17.65
CA ASP A 140 29.67 -5.07 16.97
C ASP A 140 29.17 -5.64 15.63
N ALA A 141 30.05 -6.29 14.85
CA ALA A 141 29.67 -6.88 13.57
C ALA A 141 28.74 -8.09 13.75
N GLU A 142 29.08 -8.98 14.69
CA GLU A 142 28.26 -10.14 15.05
C GLU A 142 26.90 -9.71 15.61
N THR A 143 26.90 -8.71 16.49
CA THR A 143 25.68 -8.12 17.07
C THR A 143 24.77 -7.59 15.96
N ARG A 144 25.32 -6.79 15.04
CA ARG A 144 24.55 -6.21 13.93
C ARG A 144 23.99 -7.30 13.01
N GLN A 145 24.81 -8.28 12.63
CA GLN A 145 24.38 -9.39 11.78
C GLN A 145 23.24 -10.19 12.42
N ARG A 146 23.34 -10.44 13.73
CA ARG A 146 22.30 -11.15 14.47
C ARG A 146 21.02 -10.32 14.62
N ALA A 147 21.13 -9.01 14.88
CA ALA A 147 20.00 -8.10 14.93
C ALA A 147 19.25 -8.05 13.59
N GLU A 148 19.98 -8.02 12.48
CA GLU A 148 19.41 -8.10 11.12
C GLU A 148 18.65 -9.41 10.91
N ASN A 149 19.26 -10.54 11.25
CA ASN A 149 18.63 -11.86 11.09
C ASN A 149 17.36 -11.99 11.95
N GLU A 150 17.42 -11.62 13.23
CA GLU A 150 16.26 -11.69 14.13
C GLU A 150 15.12 -10.78 13.70
N PHE A 151 15.43 -9.54 13.30
CA PHE A 151 14.43 -8.60 12.83
C PHE A 151 13.76 -9.09 11.54
N ASN A 152 14.56 -9.47 10.53
CA ASN A 152 14.03 -9.90 9.24
C ASN A 152 13.13 -11.13 9.35
N GLU A 153 13.55 -12.13 10.13
CA GLU A 153 12.74 -13.34 10.35
C GLU A 153 11.45 -13.04 11.12
N ALA A 154 11.51 -12.19 12.15
CA ALA A 154 10.32 -11.83 12.91
C ALA A 154 9.34 -10.96 12.11
N ALA A 155 9.83 -9.97 11.35
CA ALA A 155 9.04 -9.12 10.47
C ALA A 155 8.32 -9.95 9.40
N LYS A 156 9.04 -10.86 8.76
CA LYS A 156 8.46 -11.81 7.80
C LYS A 156 7.40 -12.70 8.45
N LYS A 157 7.72 -13.32 9.58
CA LYS A 157 6.78 -14.20 10.29
C LYS A 157 5.51 -13.45 10.68
N PHE A 158 5.64 -12.23 11.17
CA PHE A 158 4.51 -11.37 11.51
C PHE A 158 3.60 -11.15 10.29
N ILE A 159 4.14 -10.62 9.19
CA ILE A 159 3.39 -10.35 7.96
C ILE A 159 2.71 -11.61 7.40
N VAL A 160 3.45 -12.73 7.38
CA VAL A 160 2.97 -14.01 6.85
C VAL A 160 1.82 -14.58 7.68
N GLU A 161 1.97 -14.66 9.00
CA GLU A 161 0.94 -15.26 9.84
C GLU A 161 -0.32 -14.38 9.92
N THR A 162 -0.16 -13.06 9.88
CA THR A 162 -1.28 -12.11 9.74
C THR A 162 -2.03 -12.33 8.43
N MET A 163 -1.33 -12.45 7.30
CA MET A 163 -1.97 -12.69 6.01
C MET A 163 -2.64 -14.06 5.90
N LYS A 164 -2.01 -15.12 6.44
CA LYS A 164 -2.62 -16.46 6.51
C LYS A 164 -3.90 -16.44 7.32
N THR A 165 -3.89 -15.76 8.46
CA THR A 165 -5.07 -15.60 9.32
C THR A 165 -6.17 -14.85 8.58
N ALA A 166 -5.84 -13.74 7.92
CA ALA A 166 -6.77 -12.95 7.15
C ALA A 166 -7.44 -13.75 6.01
N LYS A 167 -6.64 -14.46 5.22
CA LYS A 167 -7.14 -15.34 4.14
C LYS A 167 -7.97 -16.50 4.64
N ARG A 168 -7.62 -17.10 5.77
CA ARG A 168 -8.43 -18.16 6.39
C ARG A 168 -9.80 -17.64 6.80
N MET A 169 -9.87 -16.42 7.34
CA MET A 169 -11.13 -15.82 7.78
C MET A 169 -12.02 -15.34 6.65
N ARG A 170 -11.43 -14.75 5.59
CA ARG A 170 -12.17 -14.24 4.42
C ARG A 170 -11.53 -14.80 3.15
N PRO A 171 -11.77 -16.08 2.82
CA PRO A 171 -11.07 -16.77 1.73
C PRO A 171 -11.44 -16.27 0.33
N LYS A 172 -12.58 -15.60 0.20
CA LYS A 172 -13.06 -15.03 -1.07
C LYS A 172 -12.58 -13.59 -1.29
N ALA A 173 -12.02 -12.94 -0.27
CA ALA A 173 -11.59 -11.56 -0.34
C ALA A 173 -10.28 -11.44 -1.14
N LEU A 174 -10.16 -10.33 -1.87
CA LEU A 174 -8.94 -9.97 -2.57
C LEU A 174 -7.98 -9.31 -1.58
N TRP A 175 -7.29 -10.13 -0.78
CA TRP A 175 -6.31 -9.68 0.20
C TRP A 175 -5.03 -9.18 -0.46
N GLY A 176 -4.55 -8.00 -0.05
CA GLY A 176 -3.24 -7.50 -0.42
C GLY A 176 -2.57 -6.75 0.72
N ILE A 177 -1.26 -6.56 0.61
CA ILE A 177 -0.49 -5.70 1.51
C ILE A 177 -0.07 -4.47 0.73
N TYR A 178 -0.40 -3.33 1.28
CA TYR A 178 0.01 -2.06 0.72
C TYR A 178 1.55 -1.94 0.70
N GLY A 179 2.10 -1.49 -0.43
CA GLY A 179 3.53 -1.27 -0.61
C GLY A 179 4.31 -2.46 -1.17
N ILE A 180 3.67 -3.61 -1.41
CA ILE A 180 4.31 -4.84 -1.92
C ILE A 180 3.95 -5.03 -3.40
N PRO A 181 4.92 -5.33 -4.29
CA PRO A 181 6.32 -5.64 -4.03
C PRO A 181 7.15 -4.40 -3.72
N PHE A 182 8.21 -4.58 -2.93
CA PHE A 182 9.14 -3.49 -2.64
C PHE A 182 10.10 -3.27 -3.80
N CYS A 183 10.46 -2.02 -4.01
CA CYS A 183 11.49 -1.60 -4.94
C CYS A 183 12.42 -0.59 -4.24
N ASN A 184 13.65 -0.44 -4.73
CA ASN A 184 14.55 0.59 -4.22
C ASN A 184 13.96 1.98 -4.50
N TYR A 185 13.91 2.86 -3.49
CA TYR A 185 13.27 4.19 -3.59
C TYR A 185 13.89 5.13 -4.61
N ASN A 186 15.09 4.82 -5.07
CA ASN A 186 15.82 5.55 -6.09
C ASN A 186 15.79 4.87 -7.47
N ALA A 187 14.93 3.86 -7.69
CA ALA A 187 14.77 3.28 -9.02
C ALA A 187 14.31 4.37 -10.00
N GLY A 188 14.89 4.40 -11.20
CA GLY A 188 14.62 5.45 -12.17
C GLY A 188 15.42 6.74 -11.99
N GLU A 189 16.24 6.88 -10.93
CA GLU A 189 17.15 8.04 -10.76
C GLU A 189 18.31 8.06 -11.75
N LYS A 190 18.70 6.88 -12.26
CA LYS A 190 19.74 6.75 -13.28
C LYS A 190 19.09 6.47 -14.64
N ASP A 191 19.58 7.13 -15.68
CA ASP A 191 19.14 6.85 -17.05
C ASP A 191 19.30 5.36 -17.36
N GLY A 192 18.22 4.71 -17.81
CA GLY A 192 18.19 3.28 -18.09
C GLY A 192 17.77 2.38 -16.91
N ASP A 193 17.54 2.94 -15.72
CA ASP A 193 17.13 2.16 -14.54
C ASP A 193 15.61 1.98 -14.45
N TYR A 194 15.09 0.97 -15.16
CA TYR A 194 13.66 0.61 -15.20
C TYR A 194 13.37 -0.69 -14.44
N SER A 195 14.20 -1.05 -13.46
CA SER A 195 14.06 -2.35 -12.79
C SER A 195 14.47 -2.30 -11.33
N CYS A 196 13.69 -2.95 -10.46
CA CYS A 196 14.10 -3.12 -9.08
C CYS A 196 15.43 -3.87 -8.99
N SER A 197 16.30 -3.42 -8.09
CA SER A 197 17.62 -4.04 -7.90
C SER A 197 17.52 -5.53 -7.51
N ALA A 198 18.56 -6.30 -7.81
CA ALA A 198 18.62 -7.74 -7.54
C ALA A 198 18.31 -8.10 -6.07
N ARG A 199 18.70 -7.21 -5.15
CA ARG A 199 18.41 -7.34 -3.72
C ARG A 199 16.91 -7.33 -3.42
N TYR A 200 16.19 -6.34 -3.95
CA TYR A 200 14.74 -6.22 -3.78
C TYR A 200 14.00 -7.35 -4.50
N LYS A 201 14.45 -7.75 -5.69
CA LYS A 201 13.92 -8.92 -6.39
C LYS A 201 14.03 -10.19 -5.56
N GLY A 202 15.22 -10.46 -5.01
CA GLY A 202 15.47 -11.61 -4.14
C GLY A 202 14.63 -11.57 -2.85
N PHE A 203 14.32 -10.39 -2.34
CA PHE A 203 13.40 -10.22 -1.22
C PHE A 203 11.96 -10.55 -1.61
N ASN A 204 11.44 -9.91 -2.65
CA ASN A 204 10.06 -10.10 -3.11
C ASN A 204 9.77 -11.56 -3.45
N GLU A 205 10.75 -12.30 -3.96
CA GLU A 205 10.63 -13.75 -4.21
C GLU A 205 10.41 -14.58 -2.94
N LYS A 206 11.01 -14.17 -1.82
CA LYS A 206 10.83 -14.84 -0.51
C LYS A 206 9.47 -14.52 0.11
N GLU A 207 8.92 -13.35 -0.17
CA GLU A 207 7.62 -12.88 0.34
C GLU A 207 6.42 -13.38 -0.49
N ILE A 208 6.49 -13.30 -1.82
CA ILE A 208 5.36 -13.68 -2.72
C ILE A 208 5.12 -15.18 -2.77
N LYS A 209 6.12 -16.01 -2.40
CA LYS A 209 5.89 -17.44 -2.15
C LYS A 209 4.83 -17.68 -1.05
N VAL A 210 4.49 -16.65 -0.27
CA VAL A 210 3.59 -16.73 0.88
C VAL A 210 2.31 -15.88 0.72
N ASN A 211 2.38 -14.74 0.02
CA ASN A 211 1.27 -13.79 -0.07
C ASN A 211 0.88 -13.45 -1.52
N GLY A 212 -0.33 -13.86 -1.93
CA GLY A 212 -1.02 -13.37 -3.13
C GLY A 212 -1.63 -11.96 -2.97
N ASN A 213 -1.72 -11.30 -4.14
CA ASN A 213 -2.14 -9.97 -4.59
C ASN A 213 -1.32 -8.75 -4.12
N ILE A 214 -1.02 -7.89 -5.10
CA ILE A 214 -0.03 -6.81 -5.09
C ILE A 214 -0.76 -5.46 -5.11
N ILE A 215 -0.41 -4.59 -4.17
CA ILE A 215 -1.06 -3.30 -3.95
C ILE A 215 0.00 -2.29 -3.49
N ARG A 216 0.18 -1.12 -4.13
CA ARG A 216 1.23 -0.14 -3.73
C ARG A 216 0.98 1.30 -4.20
N GLU A 217 1.21 2.30 -3.32
CA GLU A 217 1.06 3.76 -3.55
C GLU A 217 2.20 4.44 -4.34
N GLU A 218 1.86 5.54 -5.00
CA GLU A 218 2.76 6.48 -5.66
C GLU A 218 2.98 7.78 -4.86
N LYS A 219 4.21 8.32 -4.89
CA LYS A 219 4.59 9.59 -4.25
C LYS A 219 5.33 10.48 -5.24
N SER A 220 4.76 11.67 -5.50
CA SER A 220 5.04 12.62 -6.60
C SER A 220 6.47 13.17 -6.74
N LYS A 221 7.08 13.01 -7.94
CA LYS A 221 8.04 13.85 -8.72
C LYS A 221 8.23 13.32 -10.18
N VAL A 222 7.54 14.00 -11.11
CA VAL A 222 7.25 13.70 -12.55
C VAL A 222 8.24 12.89 -13.41
N ARG A 223 9.52 13.27 -13.58
CA ARG A 223 10.39 12.61 -14.59
C ARG A 223 11.00 11.28 -14.10
N LEU A 224 11.27 11.19 -12.81
CA LEU A 224 11.82 10.00 -12.15
C LEU A 224 10.75 8.94 -11.93
N GLU A 225 9.49 9.37 -11.85
CA GLU A 225 8.35 8.51 -11.53
C GLU A 225 7.99 7.51 -12.61
N LYS A 226 8.08 7.85 -13.90
CA LYS A 226 7.77 6.85 -14.94
C LYS A 226 8.68 5.63 -14.84
N ALA A 227 9.99 5.85 -14.76
CA ALA A 227 10.95 4.76 -14.67
C ALA A 227 10.80 3.98 -13.37
N TYR A 228 10.47 4.68 -12.28
CA TYR A 228 10.16 4.08 -10.99
C TYR A 228 8.89 3.21 -11.01
N ILE A 229 7.78 3.75 -11.51
CA ILE A 229 6.50 3.05 -11.67
C ILE A 229 6.69 1.85 -12.59
N GLU A 230 7.40 2.02 -13.71
CA GLU A 230 7.74 0.91 -14.60
C GLU A 230 8.51 -0.19 -13.86
N ALA A 231 9.54 0.16 -13.09
CA ALA A 231 10.33 -0.82 -12.33
C ALA A 231 9.48 -1.67 -11.39
N ILE A 232 8.49 -1.05 -10.74
CA ILE A 232 7.57 -1.70 -9.82
C ILE A 232 6.54 -2.57 -10.54
N LEU A 233 5.94 -2.04 -11.61
CA LEU A 233 4.95 -2.78 -12.42
C LEU A 233 5.62 -4.01 -13.05
N MET A 234 6.81 -3.83 -13.61
CA MET A 234 7.62 -4.92 -14.16
C MET A 234 7.99 -5.95 -13.09
N GLU A 235 8.33 -5.51 -11.88
CA GLU A 235 8.59 -6.43 -10.76
C GLU A 235 7.34 -7.20 -10.34
N SER A 236 6.19 -6.52 -10.32
CA SER A 236 4.89 -7.14 -10.02
C SER A 236 4.54 -8.21 -11.05
N LEU A 237 4.62 -7.86 -12.33
CA LEU A 237 4.39 -8.78 -13.45
C LEU A 237 5.39 -9.94 -13.46
N ARG A 238 6.66 -9.70 -13.14
CA ARG A 238 7.68 -10.74 -13.01
C ARG A 238 7.29 -11.76 -11.95
N LEU A 239 6.80 -11.30 -10.80
CA LEU A 239 6.40 -12.17 -9.69
C LEU A 239 5.11 -12.95 -10.01
N VAL A 240 4.11 -12.30 -10.62
CA VAL A 240 2.88 -12.96 -11.11
C VAL A 240 3.23 -14.07 -12.10
N LYS A 241 4.06 -13.76 -13.11
CA LYS A 241 4.52 -14.73 -14.11
C LYS A 241 5.29 -15.90 -13.48
N LYS A 242 6.12 -15.62 -12.46
CA LYS A 242 6.97 -16.64 -11.83
C LYS A 242 6.21 -17.57 -10.90
N TYR A 243 5.26 -17.06 -10.11
CA TYR A 243 4.68 -17.82 -8.99
C TYR A 243 3.21 -18.19 -9.19
N ASN A 244 2.39 -17.30 -9.71
CA ASN A 244 0.96 -17.57 -9.88
C ASN A 244 0.37 -16.58 -10.92
N PRO A 245 0.22 -17.02 -12.18
CA PRO A 245 -0.35 -16.21 -13.25
C PRO A 245 -1.80 -15.77 -13.03
N SER A 246 -2.50 -16.33 -12.04
CA SER A 246 -3.87 -15.94 -11.66
C SER A 246 -3.90 -14.83 -10.59
N LEU A 247 -2.75 -14.38 -10.09
CA LEU A 247 -2.69 -13.23 -9.18
C LEU A 247 -3.04 -11.96 -9.93
N LEU A 248 -3.81 -11.11 -9.25
CA LEU A 248 -4.21 -9.81 -9.78
C LEU A 248 -3.27 -8.72 -9.25
N VAL A 249 -2.98 -7.74 -10.10
CA VAL A 249 -2.13 -6.59 -9.79
C VAL A 249 -3.00 -5.33 -9.79
N TYR A 250 -3.06 -4.67 -8.63
CA TYR A 250 -3.80 -3.41 -8.45
C TYR A 250 -2.90 -2.36 -7.80
N PRO A 251 -2.12 -1.60 -8.59
CA PRO A 251 -1.34 -0.47 -8.09
C PRO A 251 -2.26 0.54 -7.39
N TYR A 252 -1.80 1.04 -6.25
CA TYR A 252 -2.39 2.20 -5.59
C TYR A 252 -1.82 3.45 -6.24
N SER A 253 -2.68 4.35 -6.65
CA SER A 253 -2.26 5.64 -7.16
C SER A 253 -3.01 6.76 -6.45
N LYS A 254 -2.45 7.96 -6.49
CA LYS A 254 -3.19 9.17 -6.13
C LYS A 254 -3.68 9.79 -7.42
N PHE A 255 -4.50 10.82 -7.28
CA PHE A 255 -4.88 11.66 -8.41
C PHE A 255 -4.68 13.14 -8.07
N GLU A 256 -3.95 13.41 -6.98
CA GLU A 256 -3.80 14.71 -6.37
C GLU A 256 -2.38 14.96 -5.83
N TYR A 257 -1.96 16.23 -5.91
CA TYR A 257 -0.68 16.72 -5.41
C TYR A 257 -0.83 17.36 -4.04
N ASP A 258 -0.15 16.81 -3.04
CA ASP A 258 -0.09 17.33 -1.67
C ASP A 258 -1.48 17.71 -1.08
N PRO A 259 -2.42 16.75 -0.99
CA PRO A 259 -3.79 17.00 -0.50
C PRO A 259 -3.87 17.51 0.94
N LEU A 260 -2.78 17.42 1.68
CA LEU A 260 -2.69 17.96 3.04
C LEU A 260 -2.61 19.49 3.04
N LYS A 261 -2.08 20.08 1.96
CA LYS A 261 -1.84 21.52 1.84
C LYS A 261 -2.57 22.18 0.68
N LYS A 262 -2.83 21.44 -0.41
CA LYS A 262 -3.48 21.94 -1.61
C LYS A 262 -4.86 21.29 -1.76
N LEU A 263 -5.89 22.11 -1.95
CA LEU A 263 -7.28 21.64 -1.97
C LEU A 263 -7.77 21.23 -3.36
N ASP A 264 -7.15 21.77 -4.43
CA ASP A 264 -7.56 21.64 -5.84
C ASP A 264 -6.36 21.34 -6.77
N SER A 265 -5.34 20.66 -6.27
CA SER A 265 -4.18 20.31 -7.09
C SER A 265 -4.29 18.85 -7.52
N PHE A 266 -4.77 18.63 -8.74
CA PHE A 266 -4.98 17.30 -9.31
C PHE A 266 -4.02 17.02 -10.47
N TYR A 267 -3.85 15.74 -10.81
CA TYR A 267 -3.04 15.34 -11.95
C TYR A 267 -3.60 15.92 -13.25
N SER A 268 -2.70 16.46 -14.08
CA SER A 268 -3.12 17.02 -15.38
C SER A 268 -3.68 15.93 -16.29
N SER A 269 -4.82 16.22 -16.93
CA SER A 269 -5.44 15.38 -17.95
C SER A 269 -4.63 15.30 -19.25
N PHE A 270 -3.68 16.22 -19.46
CA PHE A 270 -2.92 16.28 -20.70
C PHE A 270 -1.80 15.22 -20.76
N CYS A 271 -2.03 14.15 -21.52
CA CYS A 271 -0.99 13.17 -21.87
C CYS A 271 -0.50 13.38 -23.31
N SER A 272 0.67 13.99 -23.52
CA SER A 272 1.27 14.06 -24.87
C SER A 272 2.25 12.92 -25.10
N LYS A 273 1.86 11.97 -25.97
CA LYS A 273 2.78 10.92 -26.46
C LYS A 273 3.93 11.49 -27.32
N PHE A 274 3.79 12.71 -27.84
CA PHE A 274 4.80 13.35 -28.71
C PHE A 274 5.90 14.08 -27.94
N ILE A 275 5.64 14.51 -26.70
CA ILE A 275 6.63 15.22 -25.88
C ILE A 275 7.02 14.31 -24.73
N LEU A 276 8.02 13.45 -24.96
CA LEU A 276 8.59 12.53 -23.95
C LEU A 276 9.07 13.22 -22.66
N LEU A 277 9.26 14.55 -22.69
CA LEU A 277 9.68 15.37 -21.55
C LEU A 277 8.51 15.93 -20.72
N PHE A 278 7.26 15.83 -21.19
CA PHE A 278 6.05 16.30 -20.52
C PHE A 278 4.99 15.19 -20.55
N GLN A 279 5.29 14.07 -19.90
CA GLN A 279 4.26 13.09 -19.53
C GLN A 279 3.61 13.60 -18.24
N SER A 280 2.28 13.80 -18.26
CA SER A 280 1.54 14.07 -17.04
C SER A 280 1.61 12.86 -16.12
N ASP A 281 1.42 13.10 -14.82
CA ASP A 281 1.38 12.00 -13.86
C ASP A 281 0.20 11.05 -14.16
N ARG A 282 -0.88 11.51 -14.79
CA ARG A 282 -1.91 10.60 -15.34
C ARG A 282 -1.32 9.55 -16.31
N CYS A 283 -0.39 9.93 -17.19
CA CYS A 283 0.20 8.99 -18.15
C CYS A 283 0.97 7.85 -17.44
N SER A 284 1.75 8.19 -16.41
CA SER A 284 2.57 7.20 -15.70
C SER A 284 1.75 6.36 -14.73
N THR A 285 0.68 6.94 -14.16
CA THR A 285 -0.09 6.33 -13.08
C THR A 285 -1.37 5.63 -13.53
N ILE A 286 -1.87 5.93 -14.74
CA ILE A 286 -3.08 5.33 -15.33
C ILE A 286 -2.78 4.65 -16.66
N ASP A 287 -2.29 5.41 -17.64
CA ASP A 287 -2.13 4.89 -19.01
C ASP A 287 -1.04 3.82 -19.09
N GLN A 288 0.10 4.02 -18.41
CA GLN A 288 1.21 3.07 -18.40
C GLN A 288 0.83 1.72 -17.77
N PRO A 289 0.19 1.65 -16.58
CA PRO A 289 -0.37 0.39 -16.07
C PRO A 289 -1.33 -0.28 -17.06
N ALA A 290 -2.22 0.48 -17.70
CA ALA A 290 -3.15 -0.06 -18.69
C ALA A 290 -2.42 -0.64 -19.92
N ASP A 291 -1.44 0.07 -20.47
CA ASP A 291 -0.59 -0.35 -21.59
C ASP A 291 0.22 -1.62 -21.24
N LEU A 292 0.64 -1.77 -19.98
CA LEU A 292 1.32 -2.96 -19.46
C LEU A 292 0.37 -4.12 -19.13
N GLY A 293 -0.94 -3.93 -19.31
CA GLY A 293 -1.95 -4.96 -19.16
C GLY A 293 -2.30 -5.31 -17.71
N ILE A 294 -2.01 -4.41 -16.76
CA ILE A 294 -2.36 -4.52 -15.33
C ILE A 294 -3.88 -4.66 -15.13
N ASP A 295 -4.32 -5.38 -14.09
CA ASP A 295 -5.73 -5.78 -13.90
C ASP A 295 -6.65 -4.63 -13.47
N GLY A 296 -6.09 -3.59 -12.86
CA GLY A 296 -6.81 -2.40 -12.46
C GLY A 296 -5.98 -1.48 -11.58
N LEU A 297 -6.59 -0.43 -11.05
CA LEU A 297 -5.97 0.56 -10.18
C LEU A 297 -6.85 0.80 -8.95
N ILE A 298 -6.22 1.16 -7.84
CA ILE A 298 -6.91 1.64 -6.65
C ILE A 298 -6.46 3.08 -6.41
N LEU A 299 -7.33 4.04 -6.70
CA LEU A 299 -7.06 5.44 -6.47
C LEU A 299 -7.38 5.80 -5.02
N TRP A 300 -6.41 6.39 -4.34
CA TRP A 300 -6.48 6.75 -2.94
C TRP A 300 -6.46 8.27 -2.76
N SER A 301 -7.31 8.76 -1.84
CA SER A 301 -7.30 10.14 -1.37
C SER A 301 -7.18 10.21 0.14
N SER A 302 -6.46 11.23 0.63
CA SER A 302 -6.38 11.52 2.07
C SER A 302 -7.74 11.92 2.63
N SER A 303 -7.99 11.75 3.93
CA SER A 303 -9.18 12.29 4.59
C SER A 303 -9.04 13.74 5.08
N ALA A 304 -7.81 14.27 5.06
CA ALA A 304 -7.52 15.61 5.54
C ALA A 304 -8.30 16.65 4.73
N ASN A 305 -9.02 17.55 5.41
CA ASN A 305 -9.82 18.59 4.75
C ASN A 305 -10.86 18.05 3.73
N MET A 306 -11.29 16.79 3.81
CA MET A 306 -12.16 16.19 2.79
C MET A 306 -13.45 16.99 2.55
N THR A 307 -14.05 17.55 3.61
CA THR A 307 -15.26 18.41 3.49
C THR A 307 -15.04 19.64 2.61
N LYS A 308 -13.80 20.13 2.50
CA LYS A 308 -13.44 21.26 1.63
C LYS A 308 -12.98 20.82 0.24
N ARG A 309 -12.59 19.56 0.07
CA ARG A 309 -12.08 19.00 -1.19
C ARG A 309 -13.15 18.23 -1.97
N CYS A 310 -14.24 17.83 -1.34
CA CYS A 310 -15.24 16.94 -1.94
C CYS A 310 -15.78 17.44 -3.29
N GLU A 311 -16.28 18.68 -3.35
CA GLU A 311 -16.78 19.25 -4.62
C GLU A 311 -15.67 19.37 -5.67
N LYS A 312 -14.45 19.75 -5.26
CA LYS A 312 -13.30 19.86 -6.16
C LYS A 312 -12.88 18.51 -6.74
N ILE A 313 -12.91 17.45 -5.92
CA ILE A 313 -12.63 16.07 -6.34
C ILE A 313 -13.74 15.58 -7.27
N LYS A 314 -15.00 15.86 -6.95
CA LYS A 314 -16.14 15.51 -7.79
C LYS A 314 -16.01 16.15 -9.18
N ASP A 315 -15.80 17.47 -9.23
CA ASP A 315 -15.62 18.20 -10.49
C ASP A 315 -14.48 17.58 -11.30
N TYR A 316 -13.31 17.35 -10.68
CA TYR A 316 -12.16 16.73 -11.35
C TYR A 316 -12.46 15.32 -11.88
N ILE A 317 -13.21 14.50 -11.14
CA ILE A 317 -13.64 13.17 -11.61
C ILE A 317 -14.56 13.31 -12.82
N GLU A 318 -15.52 14.22 -12.79
CA GLU A 318 -16.49 14.40 -13.87
C GLU A 318 -15.87 15.01 -15.14
N THR A 319 -14.88 15.91 -15.01
CA THR A 319 -14.33 16.67 -16.14
C THR A 319 -13.03 16.13 -16.70
N ASP A 320 -12.17 15.52 -15.86
CA ASP A 320 -10.79 15.20 -16.24
C ASP A 320 -10.45 13.73 -16.07
N LEU A 321 -10.64 13.16 -14.88
CA LEU A 321 -10.20 11.79 -14.60
C LEU A 321 -11.16 10.73 -15.16
N GLY A 322 -12.45 11.04 -15.16
CA GLY A 322 -13.52 10.13 -15.55
C GLY A 322 -13.63 9.88 -17.05
N PRO A 323 -13.63 10.93 -17.88
CA PRO A 323 -13.48 10.82 -19.34
C PRO A 323 -12.14 10.18 -19.74
#